data_AF-A0A920GHI2-F1
#
_entry.id   AF-A0A920GHI2-F1
#
_cell.length_a   1.000
_cell.length_b   1.000
_cell.length_c   1.000
_cell.angle_alpha   90.00
_cell.angle_beta   90.00
_cell.angle_gamma   90.00
#
_symmetry.space_group_name_H-M   'P 1'
#
loop_
_entity.id
_entity.type
_entity.pdbx_description
1 polymer ?
#
loop_
_entity_poly.entity_id
_entity_poly.type
_entity_poly.pdbx_seq_one_letter_code
_entity_poly.pdbx_strand_id
1 'polypeptide(L)' 'MIGILRATCKIFAVSTLLITFIAHSFAVSANTPDNVLVVGQIAEPKSLDPATVTAVNDFRILMNMYDGLVRYKMVH' A
#
# COMPACT_ATOMS: atom_id res chain seq x y z
N MET A 1 -26.11 44.72 4.34
CA MET A 1 -25.02 44.03 5.09
C MET A 1 -25.19 42.51 5.14
N ILE A 2 -26.38 41.98 5.44
CA ILE A 2 -26.66 40.51 5.53
C ILE A 2 -26.48 39.73 4.21
N GLY A 3 -26.79 40.33 3.05
CA GLY A 3 -26.68 39.65 1.75
C GLY A 3 -25.23 39.39 1.30
N ILE A 4 -24.33 40.34 1.58
CA ILE A 4 -22.89 40.19 1.28
C ILE A 4 -22.30 39.06 2.13
N LEU A 5 -22.62 39.01 3.43
CA LEU A 5 -22.16 37.97 4.35
C LEU A 5 -22.61 36.55 3.93
N ARG A 6 -23.84 36.40 3.40
CA ARG A 6 -24.35 35.12 2.88
C ARG A 6 -23.67 34.69 1.57
N ALA A 7 -23.29 35.65 0.72
CA ALA A 7 -22.59 35.37 -0.53
C ALA A 7 -21.14 34.92 -0.27
N THR A 8 -20.42 35.57 0.64
CA THR A 8 -19.04 35.18 0.98
C THR A 8 -18.97 33.77 1.58
N CYS A 9 -19.94 33.41 2.41
CA CYS A 9 -20.03 32.08 3.02
C CYS A 9 -20.31 30.97 1.98
N LYS A 10 -21.17 31.25 0.99
CA LYS A 10 -21.43 30.33 -0.15
C LYS A 10 -20.20 30.15 -1.04
N ILE A 11 -19.48 31.23 -1.34
CA ILE A 11 -18.26 31.18 -2.14
C ILE A 11 -17.18 30.35 -1.43
N PHE A 12 -17.04 30.51 -0.11
CA PHE A 12 -16.15 29.68 0.68
C PHE A 12 -16.54 28.20 0.64
N ALA A 13 -17.83 27.89 0.83
CA ALA A 13 -18.32 26.51 0.78
C ALA A 13 -18.10 25.84 -0.59
N VAL A 14 -18.35 26.57 -1.68
CA VAL A 14 -18.12 26.07 -3.05
C VAL A 14 -16.63 25.88 -3.34
N SER A 15 -15.80 26.82 -2.89
CA SER A 15 -14.34 26.74 -2.99
C SER A 15 -13.79 25.49 -2.30
N THR A 16 -14.21 25.21 -1.07
CA THR A 16 -13.76 24.03 -0.32
C THR A 16 -14.20 22.74 -1.00
N LEU A 17 -15.44 22.68 -1.49
CA LEU A 17 -15.97 21.51 -2.20
C LEU A 17 -15.19 21.22 -3.49
N LEU A 18 -14.83 22.28 -4.24
CA LEU A 18 -14.06 22.17 -5.46
C LEU A 18 -12.65 21.64 -5.19
N ILE A 19 -11.97 22.15 -4.16
CA ILE A 19 -10.61 21.72 -3.79
C ILE A 19 -10.61 20.25 -3.36
N THR A 20 -11.60 19.82 -2.56
CA THR A 20 -11.71 18.41 -2.14
C THR A 20 -12.00 17.47 -3.31
N PHE A 21 -12.83 17.89 -4.27
CA PHE A 21 -13.10 17.10 -5.48
C PHE A 21 -11.86 16.94 -6.36
N ILE A 22 -11.09 18.01 -6.54
CA ILE A 22 -9.82 17.98 -7.28
C ILE A 22 -8.81 17.09 -6.54
N ALA A 23 -8.67 17.22 -5.22
CA ALA A 23 -7.73 16.42 -4.43
C ALA A 23 -8.06 14.92 -4.47
N HIS A 24 -9.33 14.53 -4.48
CA HIS A 24 -9.75 13.13 -4.57
C HIS A 24 -9.55 12.52 -5.96
N SER A 25 -9.48 13.34 -7.01
CA SER A 25 -9.29 12.88 -8.39
C SER A 25 -7.88 12.38 -8.67
N PHE A 26 -6.91 12.66 -7.79
CA PHE A 26 -5.55 12.16 -7.90
C PHE A 26 -5.40 10.87 -7.09
N ALA A 27 -5.49 9.73 -7.78
CA ALA A 27 -5.02 8.47 -7.24
C ALA A 27 -3.49 8.52 -7.11
N VAL A 28 -2.98 8.45 -5.88
CA VAL A 28 -1.53 8.34 -5.64
C VAL A 28 -1.12 6.91 -6.00
N SER A 29 -0.36 6.75 -7.08
CA SER A 29 0.28 5.48 -7.43
C SER A 29 1.53 5.27 -6.57
N ALA A 30 1.78 4.04 -6.14
CA ALA A 30 3.03 3.71 -5.48
C ALA A 30 4.21 3.95 -6.43
N ASN A 31 5.24 4.67 -5.99
CA ASN A 31 6.46 4.89 -6.77
C ASN A 31 7.42 3.69 -6.65
N THR A 32 6.90 2.50 -6.97
CA THR A 32 7.66 1.25 -7.04
C THR A 32 7.76 0.85 -8.50
N PRO A 33 8.96 0.51 -9.02
CA PRO A 33 9.09 0.04 -10.40
C PRO A 33 8.18 -1.16 -10.68
N ASP A 34 7.68 -1.30 -11.91
CA ASP A 34 6.64 -2.27 -12.29
C ASP A 34 6.94 -3.73 -11.92
N ASN A 35 8.22 -4.09 -11.81
CA ASN A 35 8.67 -5.46 -11.51
C ASN A 35 9.16 -5.63 -10.06
N VAL A 36 8.84 -4.70 -9.16
CA VAL A 36 9.30 -4.73 -7.77
C VAL A 36 8.12 -4.87 -6.82
N LEU A 37 8.15 -5.92 -6.00
CA LEU A 37 7.23 -6.12 -4.90
C LEU A 37 7.91 -5.73 -3.57
N VAL A 38 7.32 -4.77 -2.85
CA VAL A 38 7.77 -4.40 -1.51
C VAL A 38 7.02 -5.24 -0.48
N VAL A 39 7.75 -5.98 0.36
CA VAL A 39 7.18 -6.84 1.40
C VAL A 39 7.55 -6.29 2.78
N GLY A 40 6.54 -6.00 3.60
CA GLY A 40 6.74 -5.64 5.00
C GLY A 40 6.99 -6.88 5.87
N GLN A 41 8.00 -6.82 6.73
CA GLN A 41 8.30 -7.86 7.73
C GLN A 41 8.21 -7.24 9.13
N ILE A 42 7.68 -8.00 10.10
CA ILE A 42 7.52 -7.53 11.49
C ILE A 42 8.83 -7.71 12.28
N ALA A 43 9.62 -8.70 11.92
CA ALA A 43 10.89 -9.04 12.54
C ALA A 43 11.92 -9.42 11.48
N GLU A 44 13.20 -9.37 11.89
CA GLU A 44 14.32 -9.84 11.07
C GLU A 44 14.23 -11.37 10.89
N PRO A 45 14.61 -11.89 9.70
CA PRO A 45 14.61 -13.33 9.46
C PRO A 45 15.69 -14.00 10.30
N LYS A 46 15.36 -15.10 10.96
CA LYS A 46 16.30 -15.81 11.84
C LYS A 46 17.42 -16.47 11.05
N SER A 47 17.11 -16.98 9.86
CA SER A 47 18.04 -17.63 8.96
C SER A 47 17.44 -17.69 7.54
N LEU A 48 18.30 -17.81 6.54
CA LEU A 48 17.91 -18.10 5.15
C LEU A 48 18.23 -19.54 4.75
N ASP A 49 18.79 -20.35 5.65
CA ASP A 49 18.98 -21.78 5.41
C ASP A 49 17.67 -22.53 5.72
N PRO A 50 17.04 -23.18 4.71
CA PRO A 50 15.79 -23.90 4.90
C PRO A 50 15.86 -25.02 5.95
N ALA A 51 17.04 -25.56 6.26
CA ALA A 51 17.20 -26.61 7.28
C ALA A 51 17.09 -26.09 8.73
N THR A 52 17.20 -24.78 8.94
CA THR A 52 17.33 -24.17 10.28
C THR A 52 16.13 -23.31 10.68
N VAL A 53 15.27 -22.98 9.71
CA VAL A 53 14.11 -22.12 9.91
C VAL A 53 12.90 -22.91 10.39
N THR A 54 12.25 -22.43 11.44
CA THR A 54 11.00 -22.98 11.97
C THR A 54 9.83 -22.00 11.96
N ALA A 55 10.09 -20.71 11.69
CA ALA A 55 9.09 -19.65 11.74
C ALA A 55 8.32 -19.53 10.42
N VAL A 56 6.98 -19.45 10.52
CA VAL A 56 6.09 -19.29 9.34
C VAL A 56 6.40 -18.01 8.55
N ASN A 57 6.86 -16.95 9.23
CA ASN A 57 7.25 -15.70 8.57
C ASN A 57 8.40 -15.89 7.57
N ASP A 58 9.49 -16.51 8.02
CA ASP A 58 10.70 -16.70 7.22
C ASP A 58 10.46 -17.67 6.04
N PHE A 59 9.55 -18.65 6.23
CA PHE A 59 9.12 -19.53 5.15
C PHE A 59 8.49 -18.79 3.96
N ARG A 60 7.84 -17.64 4.17
CA ARG A 60 7.27 -16.85 3.07
C ARG A 60 8.35 -16.31 2.13
N ILE A 61 9.54 -16.06 2.65
CA ILE A 61 10.69 -15.63 1.85
C ILE A 61 11.33 -16.84 1.17
N LEU A 62 11.55 -17.93 1.91
CA LEU A 62 12.22 -19.13 1.40
C LEU A 62 11.48 -19.75 0.21
N MET A 63 10.15 -19.70 0.18
CA MET A 63 9.37 -20.21 -0.95
C MET A 63 9.63 -19.44 -2.27
N ASN A 64 10.10 -18.19 -2.21
CA ASN A 64 10.50 -17.46 -3.41
C ASN A 64 11.98 -17.64 -3.76
N MET A 65 12.80 -18.16 -2.84
CA MET A 65 14.25 -18.32 -3.02
C MET A 65 14.66 -19.76 -3.38
N TYR A 66 14.02 -20.75 -2.76
CA TYR A 66 14.35 -22.18 -2.93
C TYR A 66 13.22 -22.92 -3.61
N ASP A 67 13.57 -23.91 -4.45
CA ASP A 67 12.63 -24.80 -5.12
C ASP A 67 12.55 -26.19 -4.47
N GLY A 68 11.33 -26.67 -4.29
CA GLY A 68 11.04 -27.94 -3.64
C GLY A 68 10.36 -28.90 -4.61
N LEU A 69 10.49 -30.20 -4.36
CA LEU A 69 9.86 -31.25 -5.19
C LEU A 69 8.34 -31.09 -5.30
N VAL A 70 7.72 -30.48 -4.29
CA VAL A 70 6.31 -30.10 -4.27
C VAL A 70 6.20 -28.66 -3.76
N ARG A 71 5.29 -27.89 -4.35
CA ARG A 71 5.00 -26.50 -3.97
C ARG A 71 3.55 -26.35 -3.57
N TYR A 72 3.27 -25.42 -2.65
CA TYR A 72 1.91 -24.94 -2.47
C TYR A 72 1.48 -24.18 -3.73
N LYS A 73 0.27 -24.47 -4.22
CA LYS A 73 -0.30 -23.72 -5.33
C LYS A 73 -0.48 -22.27 -4.89
N MET A 74 0.32 -21.40 -5.47
CA MET A 74 0.15 -19.97 -5.37
C MET A 74 -1.09 -19.59 -6.19
N VAL A 75 -2.14 -19.10 -5.52
CA VAL A 75 -3.36 -18.59 -6.16
C VAL A 75 -3.03 -17.16 -6.56
N HIS A 76 -2.69 -16.96 -7.83
CA HIS A 76 -2.53 -15.66 -8.46
C HIS A 76 -3.51 -15.65 -9.62
#